data_AF-A0A3M5V8G7-F1
#
_entry.id   AF-A0A3M5V8G7-F1
#
_cell.length_a   1.000
_cell.length_b   1.000
_cell.length_c   1.000
_cell.angle_alpha   90.00
_cell.angle_beta   90.00
_cell.angle_gamma   90.00
#
_symmetry.space_group_name_H-M   'P 1'
#
loop_
_entity.id
_entity.type
_entity.pdbx_description
1 polymer ?
#
loop_
_entity_poly.entity_id
_entity_poly.type
_entity_poly.pdbx_seq_one_letter_code
_entity_poly.pdbx_strand_id
1 'polypeptide(L)'
;MKMRADHNLTSAALAVIGRPDDNEPVEPRLFDTPITTTTLYIRDPEQMPMLFHISDLVQFGTRDAMLAMWVQPLFKREELFNNTPSRNPFGNFIGYTSARIVSEQALMLGLMRRRGIDARLAKPCQVGLSNLKLWDNVLGCNFRVLNHHEAGVDFPERFTANSYVLKTLYTADDIEQLRRLGPGAYRSRIARIWLNQYVLNCLRPGWWISFATIALFILSPAMARVVRSYWRKSRKLEHVGSYRV
;
A
#
# COMPACT_ATOMS: atom_id res chain seq x y z
N MET A 1 13.10 13.98 8.75
CA MET A 1 13.18 12.53 8.44
C MET A 1 12.16 11.79 9.30
N LYS A 2 11.47 10.81 8.74
CA LYS A 2 10.64 9.84 9.48
C LYS A 2 11.31 8.48 9.39
N MET A 3 11.54 7.84 10.52
CA MET A 3 12.12 6.50 10.62
C MET A 3 11.52 5.83 11.85
N ARG A 4 11.26 4.52 11.76
CA ARG A 4 10.84 3.77 12.94
C ARG A 4 12.05 3.50 13.82
N ALA A 5 11.85 3.44 15.13
CA ALA A 5 12.92 3.29 16.12
C ALA A 5 13.69 1.96 16.03
N ASP A 6 13.19 0.99 15.28
CA ASP A 6 13.76 -0.34 15.15
C ASP A 6 14.47 -0.58 13.81
N HIS A 7 14.78 0.50 13.08
CA HIS A 7 15.58 0.44 11.86
C HIS A 7 16.98 0.98 12.17
N ASN A 8 18.00 0.43 11.50
CA ASN A 8 19.35 0.97 11.55
C ASN A 8 19.72 1.59 10.21
N LEU A 9 20.31 2.78 10.24
CA LEU A 9 20.84 3.43 9.04
C LEU A 9 22.28 2.96 8.83
N THR A 10 22.54 2.31 7.70
CA THR A 10 23.86 1.79 7.34
C THR A 10 24.58 2.66 6.31
N SER A 11 23.86 3.53 5.60
CA SER A 11 24.46 4.54 4.72
C SER A 11 23.54 5.75 4.50
N ALA A 12 24.08 6.81 3.87
CA ALA A 12 23.33 8.02 3.56
C ALA A 12 22.46 7.91 2.29
N ALA A 13 22.33 6.73 1.66
CA ALA A 13 21.64 6.56 0.37
C ALA A 13 20.18 7.08 0.38
N LEU A 14 19.46 6.82 1.47
CA LEU A 14 18.11 7.34 1.71
C LEU A 14 18.09 8.86 1.98
N ALA A 15 19.16 9.41 2.57
CA ALA A 15 19.26 10.80 3.01
C ALA A 15 19.65 11.77 1.87
N VAL A 16 19.16 11.52 0.67
CA VAL A 16 19.37 12.37 -0.51
C VAL A 16 18.02 12.89 -0.98
N ILE A 17 17.89 14.21 -1.06
CA ILE A 17 16.66 14.89 -1.50
C ILE A 17 16.45 14.58 -2.98
N GLY A 18 15.25 14.13 -3.35
CA GLY A 18 14.90 13.95 -4.76
C GLY A 18 14.90 15.28 -5.50
N ARG A 19 15.23 15.25 -6.79
CA ARG A 19 15.09 16.43 -7.65
C ARG A 19 13.81 16.30 -8.47
N PRO A 20 13.02 17.37 -8.61
CA PRO A 20 11.98 17.40 -9.62
C PRO A 20 12.62 17.21 -11.00
N ASP A 21 11.86 16.66 -11.93
CA ASP A 21 12.27 16.66 -13.33
C ASP A 21 11.97 18.05 -13.91
N ASP A 22 12.99 18.77 -14.33
CA ASP A 22 12.85 20.15 -14.81
C ASP A 22 12.19 20.24 -16.19
N ASN A 23 12.07 19.11 -16.90
CA ASN A 23 11.65 19.08 -18.30
C ASN A 23 10.16 18.83 -18.53
N GLU A 24 9.36 18.52 -17.50
CA GLU A 24 7.93 18.29 -17.66
C GLU A 24 7.10 18.92 -16.55
N PRO A 25 6.02 19.66 -16.88
CA PRO A 25 5.03 20.07 -15.90
C PRO A 25 4.25 18.82 -15.46
N VAL A 26 4.78 18.07 -14.49
CA VAL A 26 4.12 16.83 -14.08
C VAL A 26 3.07 17.10 -13.02
N GLU A 27 1.83 17.24 -13.48
CA GLU A 27 0.66 17.18 -12.63
C GLU A 27 0.30 15.71 -12.33
N PRO A 28 -0.02 15.36 -11.07
CA PRO A 28 -0.13 16.25 -9.91
C PRO A 28 1.17 16.42 -9.10
N ARG A 29 1.48 17.67 -8.74
CA ARG A 29 2.57 18.00 -7.81
C ARG A 29 2.07 18.18 -6.37
N LEU A 30 2.45 17.26 -5.49
CA LEU A 30 2.11 17.26 -4.06
C LEU A 30 3.16 17.96 -3.20
N PHE A 31 4.42 17.98 -3.67
CA PHE A 31 5.57 18.56 -2.99
C PHE A 31 6.44 19.36 -3.96
N ASP A 32 7.10 20.40 -3.45
CA ASP A 32 8.08 21.15 -4.26
C ASP A 32 9.30 20.28 -4.57
N THR A 33 9.74 19.49 -3.58
CA THR A 33 10.81 18.50 -3.68
C THR A 33 10.28 17.10 -3.36
N PRO A 34 10.58 16.08 -4.19
CA PRO A 34 10.18 14.71 -3.93
C PRO A 34 10.67 14.17 -2.57
N ILE A 35 9.86 13.34 -1.93
CA ILE A 35 10.23 12.59 -0.72
C ILE A 35 10.95 11.31 -1.15
N THR A 36 12.15 11.08 -0.62
CA THR A 36 12.85 9.80 -0.77
C THR A 36 12.25 8.75 0.17
N THR A 37 11.92 7.58 -0.39
CA THR A 37 11.32 6.45 0.34
C THR A 37 11.79 5.12 -0.25
N THR A 38 11.32 3.99 0.28
CA THR A 38 11.71 2.65 -0.19
C THR A 38 10.56 1.85 -0.79
N THR A 39 10.88 0.83 -1.57
CA THR A 39 9.90 -0.04 -2.21
C THR A 39 9.07 -0.89 -1.24
N LEU A 40 9.50 -1.09 0.01
CA LEU A 40 8.75 -1.87 0.99
C LEU A 40 7.37 -1.25 1.18
N TYR A 41 6.32 -2.07 1.02
CA TYR A 41 4.92 -1.67 1.04
C TYR A 41 4.41 -0.88 -0.18
N ILE A 42 5.23 -0.50 -1.16
CA ILE A 42 4.71 0.07 -2.40
C ILE A 42 4.33 -1.08 -3.33
N ARG A 43 3.03 -1.36 -3.48
CA ARG A 43 2.55 -2.52 -4.23
C ARG A 43 2.45 -2.25 -5.72
N ASP A 44 2.91 -3.20 -6.53
CA ASP A 44 2.57 -3.26 -7.95
C ASP A 44 1.10 -3.72 -8.10
N PRO A 45 0.20 -2.86 -8.64
CA PRO A 45 -1.20 -3.19 -8.85
C PRO A 45 -1.44 -4.43 -9.72
N GLU A 46 -0.50 -4.79 -10.60
CA GLU A 46 -0.59 -5.99 -11.42
C GLU A 46 -0.45 -7.26 -10.59
N GLN A 47 0.34 -7.22 -9.51
CA GLN A 47 0.54 -8.35 -8.60
C GLN A 47 -0.45 -8.36 -7.44
N MET A 48 -0.66 -7.18 -6.84
CA MET A 48 -1.56 -6.93 -5.73
C MET A 48 -2.28 -5.58 -5.96
N PRO A 49 -3.57 -5.58 -6.31
CA PRO A 49 -4.30 -4.41 -6.82
C PRO A 49 -4.61 -3.39 -5.71
N MET A 50 -3.59 -2.71 -5.19
CA MET A 50 -3.70 -1.68 -4.17
C MET A 50 -3.05 -0.40 -4.66
N LEU A 51 -3.87 0.59 -5.01
CA LEU A 51 -3.42 1.94 -5.38
C LEU A 51 -3.18 2.80 -4.15
N PHE A 52 -2.41 3.88 -4.30
CA PHE A 52 -2.15 4.88 -3.25
C PHE A 52 -1.50 4.32 -1.98
N HIS A 53 -0.86 3.16 -2.07
CA HIS A 53 -0.21 2.50 -0.95
C HIS A 53 1.28 2.87 -0.96
N ILE A 54 1.62 3.96 -0.26
CA ILE A 54 3.02 4.42 -0.14
C ILE A 54 3.71 3.78 1.06
N SER A 55 5.03 3.56 0.95
CA SER A 55 5.82 3.13 2.09
C SER A 55 5.83 4.21 3.14
N ASP A 56 5.44 3.84 4.35
CA ASP A 56 5.53 4.72 5.50
C ASP A 56 6.81 4.45 6.29
N LEU A 57 7.51 3.32 6.11
CA LEU A 57 8.54 2.82 7.04
C LEU A 57 9.64 3.85 7.32
N VAL A 58 10.26 4.35 6.25
CA VAL A 58 11.29 5.37 6.30
C VAL A 58 11.08 6.35 5.16
N GLN A 59 11.15 7.65 5.47
CA GLN A 59 10.96 8.73 4.52
C GLN A 59 11.90 9.89 4.83
N PHE A 60 12.50 10.44 3.79
CA PHE A 60 13.42 11.57 3.87
C PHE A 60 13.04 12.64 2.86
N GLY A 61 12.94 13.88 3.31
CA GLY A 61 12.58 15.02 2.48
C GLY A 61 12.79 16.32 3.23
N THR A 62 12.53 17.43 2.54
CA THR A 62 12.54 18.76 3.16
C THR A 62 11.52 18.83 4.30
N ARG A 63 11.73 19.74 5.24
CA ARG A 63 10.82 19.96 6.37
C ARG A 63 9.39 20.15 5.88
N ASP A 64 9.20 20.99 4.87
CA ASP A 64 7.87 21.35 4.37
C ASP A 64 7.18 20.18 3.66
N ALA A 65 7.90 19.40 2.85
CA ALA A 65 7.35 18.18 2.25
C ALA A 65 6.95 17.14 3.31
N MET A 66 7.80 16.95 4.33
CA MET A 66 7.50 16.01 5.42
C MET A 66 6.31 16.48 6.26
N LEU A 67 6.21 17.77 6.59
CA LEU A 67 5.06 18.32 7.30
C LEU A 67 3.79 18.23 6.45
N ALA A 68 3.88 18.52 5.15
CA ALA A 68 2.76 18.34 4.23
C ALA A 68 2.28 16.88 4.22
N MET A 69 3.18 15.90 4.19
CA MET A 69 2.82 14.48 4.22
C MET A 69 2.21 14.04 5.56
N TRP A 70 2.79 14.44 6.70
CA TRP A 70 2.48 13.83 8.00
C TRP A 70 1.55 14.65 8.91
N VAL A 71 1.52 15.99 8.78
CA VAL A 71 0.63 16.83 9.57
C VAL A 71 -0.76 16.74 8.97
N GLN A 72 -1.49 15.69 9.29
CA GLN A 72 -2.87 15.45 8.87
C GLN A 72 -3.80 15.45 10.07
N PRO A 73 -5.07 15.85 9.91
CA PRO A 73 -6.09 15.60 10.93
C PRO A 73 -6.16 14.12 11.28
N LEU A 74 -6.50 13.81 12.53
CA LEU A 74 -6.76 12.44 12.93
C LEU A 74 -7.97 11.91 12.15
N PHE A 75 -7.81 10.73 11.54
CA PHE A 75 -8.89 10.06 10.85
C PHE A 75 -9.96 9.61 11.85
N LYS A 76 -11.21 9.88 11.51
CA LYS A 76 -12.35 9.32 12.24
C LYS A 76 -12.48 7.83 11.90
N ARG A 77 -13.12 7.08 12.79
CA ARG A 77 -13.27 5.62 12.65
C ARG A 77 -13.99 5.27 11.35
N GLU A 78 -15.05 5.99 11.02
CA GLU A 78 -15.89 5.79 9.83
C GLU A 78 -15.17 6.10 8.50
N GLU A 79 -14.05 6.82 8.55
CA GLU A 79 -13.20 7.06 7.38
C GLU A 79 -12.34 5.84 7.06
N LEU A 80 -11.91 5.11 8.10
CA LEU A 80 -11.01 3.96 7.99
C LEU A 80 -11.74 2.61 7.98
N PHE A 81 -12.90 2.53 8.62
CA PHE A 81 -13.61 1.27 8.87
C PHE A 81 -15.07 1.33 8.45
N ASN A 82 -15.53 0.24 7.85
CA ASN A 82 -16.95 -0.07 7.67
C ASN A 82 -17.54 -0.58 9.00
N ASN A 83 -18.85 -0.42 9.17
CA ASN A 83 -19.58 -0.94 10.33
C ASN A 83 -19.51 -2.48 10.43
N THR A 84 -19.45 -3.14 9.28
CA THR A 84 -19.36 -4.60 9.17
C THR A 84 -18.17 -5.01 8.31
N PRO A 85 -17.55 -6.17 8.59
CA PRO A 85 -16.51 -6.71 7.72
C PRO A 85 -17.00 -6.97 6.28
N SER A 86 -16.08 -6.81 5.32
CA SER A 86 -16.33 -7.19 3.93
C SER A 86 -16.63 -8.68 3.84
N ARG A 87 -17.77 -9.01 3.22
CA ARG A 87 -18.20 -10.39 2.93
C ARG A 87 -17.92 -10.81 1.49
N ASN A 88 -17.30 -9.95 0.69
CA ASN A 88 -17.00 -10.25 -0.71
C ASN A 88 -15.56 -10.76 -0.86
N PRO A 89 -15.35 -12.04 -1.24
CA PRO A 89 -14.04 -12.59 -1.56
C PRO A 89 -13.56 -12.21 -2.98
N PHE A 90 -14.45 -11.80 -3.88
CA PHE A 90 -14.12 -11.49 -5.27
C PHE A 90 -13.48 -10.11 -5.41
N GLY A 91 -12.29 -10.07 -6.02
CA GLY A 91 -11.53 -8.85 -6.22
C GLY A 91 -11.06 -8.18 -4.93
N ASN A 92 -10.97 -8.94 -3.83
CA ASN A 92 -10.62 -8.44 -2.50
C ASN A 92 -9.40 -9.20 -1.94
N PHE A 93 -8.26 -8.53 -1.79
CA PHE A 93 -6.99 -9.13 -1.35
C PHE A 93 -6.73 -8.98 0.16
N ILE A 94 -7.56 -8.21 0.88
CA ILE A 94 -7.40 -7.95 2.32
C ILE A 94 -8.25 -8.90 3.20
N GLY A 95 -9.04 -9.78 2.59
CA GLY A 95 -9.82 -10.82 3.27
C GLY A 95 -11.01 -10.28 4.11
N TYR A 96 -11.39 -11.03 5.15
CA TYR A 96 -12.48 -10.68 6.07
C TYR A 96 -12.04 -9.60 7.07
N THR A 97 -12.23 -8.35 6.70
CA THR A 97 -11.86 -7.17 7.50
C THR A 97 -12.91 -6.07 7.38
N SER A 98 -13.06 -5.28 8.44
CA SER A 98 -13.86 -4.05 8.43
C SER A 98 -13.09 -2.86 7.88
N ALA A 99 -11.81 -2.98 7.53
CA ALA A 99 -11.05 -1.91 6.91
C ALA A 99 -11.71 -1.48 5.59
N ARG A 100 -12.18 -0.23 5.54
CA ARG A 100 -12.67 0.44 4.34
C ARG A 100 -11.51 0.90 3.46
N ILE A 101 -10.42 1.31 4.09
CA ILE A 101 -9.16 1.77 3.50
C ILE A 101 -8.04 1.36 4.46
N VAL A 102 -6.85 1.04 3.95
CA VAL A 102 -5.69 0.79 4.82
C VAL A 102 -5.00 2.11 5.18
N SER A 103 -4.27 2.13 6.28
CA SER A 103 -3.69 3.37 6.85
C SER A 103 -2.80 4.13 5.86
N GLU A 104 -1.99 3.42 5.09
CA GLU A 104 -1.10 3.96 4.07
C GLU A 104 -1.88 4.63 2.93
N GLN A 105 -2.99 4.01 2.51
CA GLN A 105 -3.89 4.58 1.53
C GLN A 105 -4.62 5.81 2.10
N ALA A 106 -5.06 5.77 3.36
CA ALA A 106 -5.73 6.90 4.00
C ALA A 106 -4.81 8.12 4.09
N LEU A 107 -3.55 7.91 4.49
CA LEU A 107 -2.52 8.95 4.53
C LEU A 107 -2.31 9.59 3.15
N MET A 108 -2.14 8.77 2.11
CA MET A 108 -1.90 9.26 0.75
C MET A 108 -3.11 9.99 0.18
N LEU A 109 -4.32 9.43 0.30
CA LEU A 109 -5.55 10.07 -0.16
C LEU A 109 -5.86 11.36 0.62
N GLY A 110 -5.57 11.39 1.92
CA GLY A 110 -5.72 12.59 2.76
C GLY A 110 -4.77 13.72 2.34
N LEU A 111 -3.52 13.40 1.99
CA LEU A 111 -2.59 14.35 1.40
C LEU A 111 -3.11 14.87 0.04
N MET A 112 -3.50 13.97 -0.86
CA MET A 112 -3.98 14.35 -2.20
C MET A 112 -5.21 15.27 -2.12
N ARG A 113 -6.16 14.96 -1.23
CA ARG A 113 -7.36 15.79 -1.03
C ARG A 113 -7.01 17.21 -0.58
N ARG A 114 -6.05 17.37 0.33
CA ARG A 114 -5.60 18.71 0.80
C ARG A 114 -4.87 19.50 -0.28
N ARG A 115 -4.35 18.83 -1.30
CA ARG A 115 -3.79 19.44 -2.51
C ARG A 115 -4.81 19.61 -3.64
N GLY A 116 -6.11 19.42 -3.37
CA GLY A 116 -7.18 19.63 -4.34
C GLY A 116 -7.40 18.46 -5.31
N ILE A 117 -6.77 17.30 -5.08
CA ILE A 117 -6.90 16.12 -5.94
C ILE A 117 -7.92 15.16 -5.34
N ASP A 118 -9.08 15.04 -5.97
CA ASP A 118 -10.16 14.16 -5.50
C ASP A 118 -10.00 12.73 -6.06
N ALA A 119 -9.14 11.95 -5.41
CA ALA A 119 -9.05 10.51 -5.62
C ALA A 119 -9.89 9.76 -4.58
N ARG A 120 -10.75 8.84 -5.04
CA ARG A 120 -11.62 8.04 -4.17
C ARG A 120 -11.50 6.56 -4.46
N LEU A 121 -11.49 5.78 -3.38
CA LEU A 121 -11.60 4.34 -3.39
C LEU A 121 -12.84 3.94 -2.57
N ALA A 122 -13.72 3.14 -3.16
CA ALA A 122 -14.85 2.51 -2.49
C ALA A 122 -14.42 1.31 -1.64
N LYS A 123 -13.35 0.63 -2.05
CA LYS A 123 -12.71 -0.48 -1.32
C LYS A 123 -11.20 -0.45 -1.53
N PRO A 124 -10.39 -1.04 -0.62
CA PRO A 124 -8.93 -0.91 -0.67
C PRO A 124 -8.31 -1.44 -1.96
N CYS A 125 -8.88 -2.51 -2.50
CA CYS A 125 -8.39 -3.13 -3.72
C CYS A 125 -9.00 -2.56 -5.01
N GLN A 126 -9.73 -1.45 -4.97
CA GLN A 126 -10.35 -0.91 -6.19
C GLN A 126 -9.28 -0.34 -7.12
N VAL A 127 -9.27 -0.81 -8.37
CA VAL A 127 -8.41 -0.27 -9.43
C VAL A 127 -9.28 0.15 -10.60
N GLY A 128 -9.28 1.44 -10.90
CA GLY A 128 -9.86 2.02 -12.10
C GLY A 128 -8.76 2.69 -12.93
N LEU A 129 -8.96 2.81 -14.24
CA LEU A 129 -7.94 3.34 -15.15
C LEU A 129 -7.49 4.77 -14.78
N SER A 130 -8.41 5.64 -14.39
CA SER A 130 -8.10 7.01 -13.96
C SER A 130 -7.25 7.03 -12.69
N ASN A 131 -7.66 6.29 -11.65
CA ASN A 131 -6.92 6.18 -10.40
C ASN A 131 -5.55 5.50 -10.59
N LEU A 132 -5.43 4.55 -11.51
CA LEU A 132 -4.16 3.89 -11.83
C LEU A 132 -3.18 4.90 -12.42
N LYS A 133 -3.57 5.61 -13.48
CA LYS A 133 -2.75 6.67 -14.10
C LYS A 133 -2.38 7.75 -13.09
N LEU A 134 -3.35 8.18 -12.28
CA LEU A 134 -3.13 9.17 -11.25
C LEU A 134 -2.10 8.70 -10.21
N TRP A 135 -2.21 7.45 -9.76
CA TRP A 135 -1.28 6.89 -8.79
C TRP A 135 0.14 6.77 -9.36
N ASP A 136 0.26 6.26 -10.58
CA ASP A 136 1.55 6.12 -11.25
C ASP A 136 2.24 7.49 -11.43
N ASN A 137 1.49 8.53 -11.84
CA ASN A 137 2.00 9.89 -11.94
C ASN A 137 2.38 10.48 -10.56
N VAL A 138 1.54 10.28 -9.55
CA VAL A 138 1.85 10.72 -8.17
C VAL A 138 3.16 10.09 -7.71
N LEU A 139 3.30 8.78 -7.91
CA LEU A 139 4.46 8.01 -7.46
C LEU A 139 5.75 8.47 -8.16
N GLY A 140 5.73 8.59 -9.48
CA GLY A 140 6.91 8.97 -10.27
C GLY A 140 7.38 10.41 -10.10
N CYS A 141 6.53 11.31 -9.58
CA CYS A 141 6.83 12.75 -9.55
C CYS A 141 6.97 13.33 -8.16
N ASN A 142 6.39 12.67 -7.16
CA ASN A 142 6.43 13.15 -5.78
C ASN A 142 7.34 12.32 -4.89
N PHE A 143 7.86 11.19 -5.39
CA PHE A 143 8.69 10.29 -4.62
C PHE A 143 9.92 9.85 -5.39
N ARG A 144 11.06 9.88 -4.70
CA ARG A 144 12.27 9.19 -5.13
C ARG A 144 12.29 7.83 -4.44
N VAL A 145 11.95 6.78 -5.17
CA VAL A 145 11.83 5.44 -4.60
C VAL A 145 13.13 4.67 -4.79
N LEU A 146 13.69 4.15 -3.71
CA LEU A 146 14.84 3.25 -3.73
C LEU A 146 14.39 1.82 -3.50
N ASN A 147 15.04 0.86 -4.17
CA ASN A 147 14.87 -0.53 -3.77
C ASN A 147 15.32 -0.69 -2.31
N HIS A 148 14.56 -1.43 -1.52
CA HIS A 148 14.82 -1.53 -0.08
C HIS A 148 16.20 -2.08 0.28
N HIS A 149 16.81 -2.91 -0.57
CA HIS A 149 18.17 -3.43 -0.39
C HIS A 149 19.27 -2.40 -0.74
N GLU A 150 18.93 -1.32 -1.44
CA GLU A 150 19.86 -0.23 -1.83
C GLU A 150 19.69 1.01 -0.95
N ALA A 151 18.71 1.01 -0.04
CA ALA A 151 18.32 2.19 0.71
C ALA A 151 19.32 2.58 1.83
N GLY A 152 20.30 1.73 2.15
CA GLY A 152 21.19 1.96 3.29
C GLY A 152 20.45 1.89 4.63
N VAL A 153 19.43 1.03 4.72
CA VAL A 153 18.63 0.80 5.92
C VAL A 153 18.52 -0.69 6.16
N ASP A 154 18.89 -1.14 7.35
CA ASP A 154 18.63 -2.51 7.79
C ASP A 154 17.18 -2.60 8.28
N PHE A 155 16.35 -3.27 7.49
CA PHE A 155 14.96 -3.53 7.83
C PHE A 155 14.85 -4.77 8.72
N PRO A 156 14.06 -4.71 9.82
CA PRO A 156 13.73 -5.89 10.60
C PRO A 156 13.21 -7.04 9.74
N GLU A 157 13.63 -8.26 10.06
CA GLU A 157 13.34 -9.48 9.28
C GLU A 157 11.85 -9.65 8.96
N ARG A 158 10.96 -9.24 9.86
CA ARG A 158 9.51 -9.31 9.63
C ARG A 158 9.00 -8.54 8.40
N PHE A 159 9.79 -7.60 7.87
CA PHE A 159 9.46 -6.86 6.64
C PHE A 159 10.01 -7.53 5.37
N THR A 160 11.04 -8.38 5.50
CA THR A 160 11.81 -8.94 4.39
C THR A 160 11.77 -10.48 4.31
N ALA A 161 11.36 -11.17 5.39
CA ALA A 161 11.32 -12.63 5.49
C ALA A 161 10.39 -13.28 4.44
N ASN A 162 9.31 -12.59 4.07
CA ASN A 162 8.31 -13.16 3.19
C ASN A 162 8.60 -12.82 1.72
N SER A 163 9.31 -13.73 1.05
CA SER A 163 9.66 -13.59 -0.37
C SER A 163 8.45 -13.43 -1.29
N TYR A 164 7.30 -14.02 -0.95
CA TYR A 164 6.07 -13.82 -1.72
C TYR A 164 5.58 -12.37 -1.64
N VAL A 165 5.62 -11.76 -0.45
CA VAL A 165 5.22 -10.37 -0.25
C VAL A 165 6.17 -9.42 -0.99
N LEU A 166 7.47 -9.72 -1.01
CA LEU A 166 8.46 -8.92 -1.73
C LEU A 166 8.24 -8.93 -3.25
N LYS A 167 7.78 -10.05 -3.82
CA LYS A 167 7.44 -10.16 -5.26
C LYS A 167 6.25 -9.32 -5.70
N THR A 168 5.49 -8.76 -4.76
CA THR A 168 4.32 -7.90 -5.07
C THR A 168 4.65 -6.41 -4.99
N LEU A 169 5.89 -6.06 -4.70
CA LEU A 169 6.35 -4.68 -4.61
C LEU A 169 6.70 -4.16 -5.99
N TYR A 170 6.49 -2.86 -6.22
CA TYR A 170 7.20 -2.19 -7.30
C TYR A 170 8.71 -2.22 -7.04
N THR A 171 9.50 -2.34 -8.09
CA THR A 171 10.91 -1.94 -8.08
C THR A 171 11.05 -0.45 -8.39
N ALA A 172 12.21 0.12 -8.08
CA ALA A 172 12.52 1.50 -8.48
C ALA A 172 12.49 1.69 -10.01
N ASP A 173 13.00 0.69 -10.75
CA ASP A 173 13.00 0.68 -12.22
C ASP A 173 11.58 0.60 -12.80
N ASP A 174 10.70 -0.24 -12.22
CA ASP A 174 9.30 -0.31 -12.64
C ASP A 174 8.66 1.09 -12.58
N ILE A 175 8.90 1.84 -11.50
CA ILE A 175 8.34 3.18 -11.29
C ILE A 175 8.88 4.18 -12.30
N GLU A 176 10.16 4.11 -12.65
CA GLU A 176 10.73 4.96 -13.69
C GLU A 176 10.09 4.67 -15.06
N GLN A 177 9.87 3.40 -15.37
CA GLN A 177 9.22 2.98 -16.62
C GLN A 177 7.76 3.45 -16.73
N LEU A 178 7.05 3.64 -15.60
CA LEU A 178 5.66 4.14 -15.61
C LEU A 178 5.51 5.50 -16.32
N ARG A 179 6.54 6.35 -16.25
CA ARG A 179 6.57 7.67 -16.89
C ARG A 179 6.54 7.59 -18.42
N ARG A 180 6.97 6.46 -18.99
CA ARG A 180 7.08 6.23 -20.44
C ARG A 180 5.84 5.52 -21.02
N LEU A 181 4.84 5.21 -20.19
CA LEU A 181 3.68 4.44 -20.62
C LEU A 181 2.70 5.27 -21.46
N GLY A 182 2.53 4.88 -22.72
CA GLY A 182 1.50 5.42 -23.59
C GLY A 182 0.08 4.96 -23.22
N PRO A 183 -0.98 5.59 -23.78
CA PRO A 183 -2.37 5.25 -23.49
C PRO A 183 -2.75 3.79 -23.77
N GLY A 184 -2.18 3.18 -24.83
CA GLY A 184 -2.41 1.78 -25.19
C GLY A 184 -1.82 0.81 -24.15
N ALA A 185 -0.62 1.11 -23.63
CA ALA A 185 0.01 0.30 -22.59
C ALA A 185 -0.81 0.31 -21.30
N TYR A 186 -1.37 1.46 -20.91
CA TYR A 186 -2.27 1.57 -19.77
C TYR A 186 -3.56 0.74 -19.92
N ARG A 187 -4.11 0.60 -21.13
CA ARG A 187 -5.28 -0.25 -21.39
C ARG A 187 -4.94 -1.74 -21.23
N SER A 188 -3.78 -2.17 -21.72
CA SER A 188 -3.30 -3.54 -21.51
C SER A 188 -3.06 -3.80 -20.01
N ARG A 189 -2.41 -2.84 -19.34
CA ARG A 189 -2.13 -2.90 -17.91
C ARG A 189 -3.38 -3.05 -17.05
N ILE A 190 -4.41 -2.21 -17.26
CA ILE A 190 -5.66 -2.33 -16.49
C ILE A 190 -6.37 -3.68 -16.75
N ALA A 191 -6.30 -4.20 -17.98
CA ALA A 191 -6.86 -5.51 -18.31
C ALA A 191 -6.12 -6.64 -17.56
N ARG A 192 -4.78 -6.61 -17.49
CA ARG A 192 -3.99 -7.55 -16.69
C ARG A 192 -4.33 -7.47 -15.21
N ILE A 193 -4.49 -6.26 -14.68
CA ILE A 193 -4.89 -6.05 -13.27
C ILE A 193 -6.26 -6.66 -13.01
N TRP A 194 -7.26 -6.40 -13.85
CA TRP A 194 -8.60 -6.94 -13.67
C TRP A 194 -8.66 -8.45 -13.86
N LEU A 195 -7.91 -8.99 -14.83
CA LEU A 195 -7.76 -10.43 -15.01
C LEU A 195 -7.18 -11.07 -13.74
N ASN A 196 -6.10 -10.52 -13.20
CA ASN A 196 -5.53 -11.01 -11.95
C ASN A 196 -6.52 -10.85 -10.78
N GLN A 197 -7.14 -9.68 -10.64
CA GLN A 197 -8.00 -9.32 -9.52
C GLN A 197 -9.29 -10.16 -9.46
N TYR A 198 -9.95 -10.36 -10.59
CA TYR A 198 -11.30 -10.95 -10.65
C TYR A 198 -11.32 -12.38 -11.17
N VAL A 199 -10.34 -12.79 -11.97
CA VAL A 199 -10.31 -14.13 -12.59
C VAL A 199 -9.25 -15.01 -11.95
N LEU A 200 -7.97 -14.63 -12.01
CA LEU A 200 -6.87 -15.51 -11.58
C LEU A 200 -6.74 -15.59 -10.05
N ASN A 201 -7.30 -14.64 -9.30
CA ASN A 201 -7.19 -14.64 -7.84
C ASN A 201 -7.76 -15.91 -7.20
N CYS A 202 -8.81 -16.52 -7.77
CA CYS A 202 -9.41 -17.75 -7.23
C CYS A 202 -8.49 -18.97 -7.31
N LEU A 203 -7.43 -18.91 -8.12
CA LEU A 203 -6.41 -19.97 -8.20
C LEU A 203 -5.40 -19.89 -7.04
N ARG A 204 -5.36 -18.78 -6.31
CA ARG A 204 -4.43 -18.58 -5.19
C ARG A 204 -4.98 -19.26 -3.93
N PRO A 205 -4.16 -20.02 -3.16
CA PRO A 205 -4.59 -20.63 -1.91
C PRO A 205 -5.17 -19.62 -0.89
N GLY A 206 -4.61 -18.40 -0.87
CA GLY A 206 -5.09 -17.32 -0.01
C GLY A 206 -6.54 -16.89 -0.28
N TRP A 207 -7.02 -17.03 -1.51
CA TRP A 207 -8.42 -16.76 -1.86
C TRP A 207 -9.36 -17.78 -1.22
N TRP A 208 -9.04 -19.08 -1.32
CA TRP A 208 -9.81 -20.14 -0.68
C TRP A 208 -9.83 -20.03 0.85
N ILE A 209 -8.70 -19.67 1.47
CA ILE A 209 -8.65 -19.39 2.91
C ILE A 209 -9.57 -18.22 3.26
N SER A 210 -9.56 -17.14 2.46
CA SER A 210 -10.43 -15.98 2.68
C SER A 210 -11.90 -16.34 2.50
N PHE A 211 -12.24 -17.10 1.45
CA PHE A 211 -13.58 -17.61 1.19
C PHE A 211 -14.09 -18.48 2.34
N ALA A 212 -13.31 -19.48 2.77
CA ALA A 212 -13.66 -20.35 3.89
C ALA A 212 -13.83 -19.57 5.19
N THR A 213 -12.98 -18.57 5.43
CA THR A 213 -13.10 -17.67 6.59
C THR A 213 -14.41 -16.90 6.55
N ILE A 214 -14.75 -16.29 5.40
CA ILE A 214 -16.00 -15.55 5.22
C ILE A 214 -17.20 -16.48 5.44
N ALA A 215 -17.22 -17.65 4.81
CA ALA A 215 -18.28 -18.63 4.97
C ALA A 215 -18.45 -19.06 6.44
N LEU A 216 -17.33 -19.34 7.13
CA LEU A 216 -17.34 -19.70 8.54
C LEU A 216 -17.89 -18.57 9.42
N PHE A 217 -17.52 -17.31 9.16
CA PHE A 217 -18.06 -16.16 9.90
C PHE A 217 -19.54 -15.90 9.62
N ILE A 218 -20.04 -16.24 8.42
CA ILE A 218 -21.47 -16.10 8.08
C ILE A 218 -22.27 -17.21 8.76
N LEU A 219 -21.79 -18.45 8.73
CA LEU A 219 -22.50 -19.62 9.26
C LEU A 219 -22.43 -19.74 10.79
N SER A 220 -21.26 -19.48 11.38
CA SER A 220 -21.05 -19.58 12.83
C SER A 220 -19.97 -18.61 13.32
N PRO A 221 -20.36 -17.37 13.69
CA PRO A 221 -19.42 -16.37 14.22
C PRO A 221 -18.68 -16.82 15.49
N ALA A 222 -19.30 -17.67 16.31
CA ALA A 222 -18.67 -18.22 17.51
C ALA A 222 -17.53 -19.18 17.16
N MET A 223 -17.79 -20.15 16.28
CA MET A 223 -16.79 -21.11 15.82
C MET A 223 -15.66 -20.42 15.04
N ALA A 224 -16.00 -19.42 14.20
CA ALA A 224 -15.02 -18.63 13.46
C ALA A 224 -13.99 -17.96 14.37
N ARG A 225 -14.44 -17.41 15.52
CA ARG A 225 -13.54 -16.80 16.52
C ARG A 225 -12.61 -17.83 17.16
N VAL A 226 -13.13 -19.01 17.49
CA VAL A 226 -12.34 -20.10 18.08
C VAL A 226 -11.28 -20.58 17.09
N VAL A 227 -11.68 -20.93 15.86
CA VAL A 227 -10.76 -21.41 14.80
C VAL A 227 -9.67 -20.38 14.52
N ARG A 228 -10.03 -19.08 14.39
CA ARG A 228 -9.07 -18.00 14.18
C ARG A 228 -8.08 -17.86 15.36
N SER A 229 -8.55 -18.05 16.59
CA SER A 229 -7.70 -18.02 17.78
C SER A 229 -6.69 -19.16 17.78
N TYR A 230 -7.15 -20.39 17.53
CA TYR A 230 -6.28 -21.57 17.42
C TYR A 230 -5.25 -21.44 16.31
N TRP A 231 -5.67 -20.96 15.13
CA TRP A 231 -4.76 -20.71 14.00
C TRP A 231 -3.66 -19.70 14.37
N ARG A 232 -4.02 -18.60 15.03
CA ARG A 232 -3.03 -17.60 15.46
C ARG A 232 -2.01 -18.18 16.43
N LYS A 233 -2.47 -18.98 17.39
CA LYS A 233 -1.62 -19.66 18.36
C LYS A 233 -0.67 -20.66 17.70
N SER A 234 -1.17 -21.49 16.78
CA SER A 234 -0.34 -22.47 16.08
C SER A 234 0.74 -21.83 15.21
N ARG A 235 0.48 -20.64 14.65
CA ARG A 235 1.45 -19.87 13.87
C ARG A 235 2.38 -18.97 14.71
N LYS A 236 2.31 -19.03 16.04
CA LYS A 236 3.06 -18.13 16.95
C LYS A 236 2.85 -16.64 16.62
N LEU A 237 1.68 -16.28 16.11
CA LEU A 237 1.29 -14.90 15.79
C LEU A 237 0.67 -14.19 17.01
N GLU A 238 0.96 -14.65 18.22
CA GLU A 238 0.53 -14.00 19.45
C GLU A 238 1.37 -12.73 19.65
N HIS A 239 0.72 -11.57 19.68
CA HIS A 239 1.37 -10.36 20.17
C HIS A 239 1.58 -10.54 21.67
N VAL A 240 2.83 -10.64 22.11
CA VAL A 240 3.21 -10.55 23.53
C VAL A 240 2.77 -9.17 24.02
N GLY A 241 1.62 -9.11 24.67
CA GLY A 241 0.98 -7.86 25.09
C GLY A 241 -0.21 -7.46 24.22
N SER A 242 -1.29 -8.26 24.20
CA SER A 242 -2.60 -7.70 23.87
C SER A 242 -3.13 -6.93 25.08
N TYR A 243 -2.74 -5.66 25.23
CA TYR A 243 -3.52 -4.72 26.02
C TYR A 243 -4.83 -4.47 25.27
N ARG A 244 -5.80 -5.36 25.47
CA ARG A 244 -7.21 -5.04 25.22
C ARG A 244 -7.68 -4.25 26.44
N VAL A 245 -7.69 -2.94 26.31
CA VAL A 245 -8.63 -2.07 27.05
C VAL A 245 -9.84 -1.92 26.14
#